data_AF-A0A6N2CQ48-F1
#
_entry.id   AF-A0A6N2CQ48-F1
#
_cell.length_a   1.000
_cell.length_b   1.000
_cell.length_c   1.000
_cell.angle_alpha   90.00
_cell.angle_beta   90.00
_cell.angle_gamma   90.00
#
_symmetry.space_group_name_H-M   'P 1'
#
loop_
_entity.id
_entity.type
_entity.pdbx_description
1 polymer ?
#
loop_
_entity_poly.entity_id
_entity_poly.type
_entity_poly.pdbx_seq_one_letter_code
_entity_poly.pdbx_strand_id
1 'polypeptide(L)'
;MPSRGRHQTTSKECKRTITEIEALEGVIGVIIGQSYGGKSLGKNRRTGAVKVQRIEAAGIKAATQSAKGLQEIFIRTEAGQEARLAAEITQMD
;
A
#
# COMPACT_ATOMS: atom_id res chain seq x y z
N MET A 1 18.32 -4.49 -14.16
CA MET A 1 17.06 -3.81 -13.77
C MET A 1 16.27 -3.49 -15.03
N PRO A 2 14.99 -3.88 -15.17
CA PRO A 2 14.22 -3.46 -16.33
C PRO A 2 14.09 -1.93 -16.32
N SER A 3 14.39 -1.31 -17.46
CA SER A 3 14.63 0.14 -17.63
C SER A 3 13.36 0.99 -17.68
N ARG A 4 12.17 0.41 -17.44
CA ARG A 4 10.91 1.10 -17.12
C ARG A 4 9.84 0.06 -16.84
N GLY A 5 9.60 -0.21 -15.56
CA GLY A 5 8.45 -0.98 -15.11
C GLY A 5 7.15 -0.23 -15.42
N ARG A 6 6.30 -0.89 -16.21
CA ARG A 6 4.94 -0.50 -16.60
C ARG A 6 4.14 0.00 -15.38
N HIS A 7 3.76 1.28 -15.42
CA HIS A 7 2.91 2.02 -14.46
C HIS A 7 3.46 2.18 -13.03
N GLN A 8 4.18 3.29 -12.79
CA GLN A 8 4.24 3.93 -11.46
C GLN A 8 2.93 4.65 -11.07
N THR A 9 1.91 4.59 -11.94
CA THR A 9 0.62 5.25 -11.74
C THR A 9 -0.39 4.28 -11.16
N THR A 10 -1.12 4.71 -10.14
CA THR A 10 -2.26 4.01 -9.56
C THR A 10 -3.57 4.77 -9.79
N SER A 11 -4.72 4.19 -9.41
CA SER A 11 -6.03 4.84 -9.49
C SER A 11 -6.13 6.02 -8.53
N LYS A 12 -7.06 6.95 -8.79
CA LYS A 12 -7.21 8.20 -8.01
C LYS A 12 -7.43 7.91 -6.52
N GLU A 13 -8.22 6.89 -6.22
CA GLU A 13 -8.56 6.45 -4.87
C GLU A 13 -7.31 5.89 -4.17
N CYS A 14 -6.52 5.05 -4.85
CA CYS A 14 -5.27 4.55 -4.31
C CYS A 14 -4.25 5.67 -4.07
N LYS A 15 -4.19 6.69 -4.93
CA LYS A 15 -3.35 7.87 -4.67
C LYS A 15 -3.75 8.58 -3.39
N ARG A 16 -5.06 8.75 -3.15
CA ARG A 16 -5.58 9.36 -1.91
C ARG A 16 -5.19 8.53 -0.69
N THR A 17 -5.43 7.22 -0.73
CA THR A 17 -5.06 6.33 0.37
C THR A 17 -3.54 6.34 0.62
N ILE A 18 -2.72 6.38 -0.44
CA ILE A 18 -1.27 6.53 -0.28
C ILE A 18 -0.92 7.85 0.39
N THR A 19 -1.53 8.97 -0.02
CA THR A 19 -1.31 10.27 0.63
C THR A 19 -1.73 10.26 2.10
N GLU A 20 -2.84 9.60 2.44
CA GLU A 20 -3.28 9.44 3.84
C GLU A 20 -2.29 8.62 4.64
N ILE A 21 -1.74 7.53 4.08
CA ILE A 21 -0.69 6.72 4.72
C ILE A 21 0.61 7.53 4.90
N GLU A 22 1.03 8.28 3.89
CA GLU A 22 2.24 9.12 3.96
C GLU A 22 2.13 10.25 4.98
N ALA A 23 0.91 10.65 5.35
CA ALA A 23 0.67 11.65 6.38
C ALA A 23 0.73 11.09 7.82
N LEU A 24 0.81 9.76 8.00
CA LEU A 24 0.92 9.14 9.31
C LEU A 24 2.30 9.40 9.92
N GLU A 25 2.33 9.84 11.19
CA GLU A 25 3.58 10.05 11.92
C GLU A 25 4.39 8.75 12.00
N GLY A 26 5.67 8.81 11.63
CA GLY A 26 6.56 7.65 11.57
C GLY A 26 6.54 6.91 10.22
N VAL A 27 5.74 7.35 9.24
CA VAL A 27 5.88 6.92 7.83
C VAL A 27 6.90 7.80 7.12
N ILE A 28 7.88 7.18 6.48
CA ILE A 28 8.93 7.86 5.69
C ILE A 28 8.48 8.02 4.22
N GLY A 29 7.68 7.07 3.72
CA GLY A 29 7.11 7.13 2.38
C GLY A 29 6.54 5.80 1.90
N VAL A 30 5.82 5.82 0.78
CA VAL A 30 5.20 4.63 0.20
C VAL A 30 5.77 4.33 -1.18
N ILE A 31 6.18 3.08 -1.38
CA ILE A 31 6.73 2.59 -2.64
C ILE A 31 5.67 1.74 -3.34
N ILE A 32 5.29 2.12 -4.56
CA ILE A 32 4.37 1.33 -5.38
C ILE A 32 5.15 0.20 -6.06
N GLY A 33 4.71 -1.03 -5.82
CA GLY A 33 5.28 -2.25 -6.38
C GLY A 33 4.50 -2.80 -7.57
N GLN A 34 4.52 -4.13 -7.71
CA GLN A 34 3.92 -4.80 -8.86
C GLN A 34 2.40 -4.70 -8.86
N SER A 35 1.82 -4.59 -10.05
CA SER A 35 0.37 -4.55 -10.26
C SER A 35 -0.12 -5.84 -10.91
N TYR A 36 -1.18 -6.42 -10.37
CA TYR A 36 -1.83 -7.63 -10.85
C TYR A 36 -3.28 -7.33 -11.27
N GLY A 37 -3.47 -7.12 -12.56
CA GLY A 37 -4.79 -6.86 -13.13
C GLY A 37 -5.75 -8.04 -12.92
N GLY A 38 -7.03 -7.74 -12.68
CA GLY A 38 -8.09 -8.74 -12.49
C GLY A 38 -8.05 -9.49 -11.15
N LYS A 39 -7.02 -9.28 -10.31
CA LYS A 39 -6.98 -9.82 -8.95
C LYS A 39 -7.64 -8.87 -7.96
N SER A 40 -8.26 -9.44 -6.92
CA SER A 40 -8.92 -8.68 -5.86
C SER A 40 -8.27 -8.95 -4.50
N LEU A 41 -8.27 -7.95 -3.61
CA LEU A 41 -7.91 -8.10 -2.19
C LEU A 41 -8.89 -8.99 -1.39
N GLY A 42 -10.08 -9.24 -1.96
CA GLY A 42 -11.13 -10.04 -1.33
C GLY A 42 -12.51 -9.63 -1.84
N LYS A 43 -13.55 -10.37 -1.41
CA LYS A 43 -14.94 -9.98 -1.71
C LYS A 43 -15.24 -8.63 -1.01
N ASN A 44 -15.92 -7.73 -1.72
CA ASN A 44 -16.39 -6.42 -1.22
C ASN A 44 -15.32 -5.39 -0.82
N ARG A 45 -14.08 -5.49 -1.31
CA ARG A 45 -13.07 -4.42 -1.11
C ARG A 45 -13.25 -3.29 -2.12
N ARG A 46 -13.38 -2.05 -1.64
CA ARG A 46 -13.47 -0.85 -2.48
C ARG A 46 -12.13 -0.51 -3.13
N THR A 47 -12.15 0.19 -4.26
CA THR A 47 -10.92 0.79 -4.81
C THR A 47 -10.32 1.75 -3.77
N GLY A 48 -9.00 1.67 -3.56
CA GLY A 48 -8.28 2.38 -2.51
C GLY A 48 -8.03 1.53 -1.26
N ALA A 49 -8.86 0.51 -0.98
CA ALA A 49 -8.71 -0.33 0.22
C ALA A 49 -7.31 -0.93 0.30
N VAL A 50 -6.73 -0.96 1.51
CA VAL A 50 -5.39 -1.48 1.78
C VAL A 50 -5.48 -2.71 2.68
N LYS A 51 -4.62 -3.69 2.43
CA LYS A 51 -4.45 -4.86 3.28
C LYS A 51 -2.98 -5.02 3.64
N VAL A 52 -2.68 -4.95 4.94
CA VAL A 52 -1.37 -5.33 5.47
C VAL A 52 -1.17 -6.83 5.27
N GLN A 53 -0.01 -7.20 4.75
CA GLN A 53 0.38 -8.59 4.49
C GLN A 53 1.43 -9.07 5.49
N ARG A 54 2.45 -8.23 5.76
CA ARG A 54 3.57 -8.58 6.63
C ARG A 54 4.25 -7.33 7.17
N ILE A 55 4.72 -7.42 8.41
CA ILE A 55 5.67 -6.47 9.00
C ILE A 55 7.09 -6.99 8.75
N GLU A 56 7.97 -6.13 8.25
CA GLU A 56 9.39 -6.42 8.00
C GLU A 56 10.27 -5.39 8.71
N ALA A 57 11.57 -5.65 8.79
CA ALA A 57 12.50 -4.65 9.32
C ALA A 57 12.45 -3.38 8.45
N ALA A 58 12.18 -2.23 9.08
CA ALA A 58 12.08 -0.91 8.45
C ALA A 58 10.86 -0.68 7.52
N GLY A 59 9.81 -1.50 7.63
CA GLY A 59 8.57 -1.21 6.93
C GLY A 59 7.50 -2.30 6.93
N ILE A 60 6.46 -2.05 6.13
CA ILE A 60 5.25 -2.87 6.07
C ILE A 60 4.99 -3.24 4.60
N LYS A 61 4.89 -4.54 4.33
CA LYS A 61 4.36 -5.05 3.06
C LYS A 61 2.84 -5.03 3.10
N ALA A 62 2.24 -4.37 2.13
CA ALA A 62 0.81 -4.28 1.97
C ALA A 62 0.41 -4.36 0.49
N ALA A 63 -0.88 -4.45 0.24
CA ALA A 63 -1.44 -4.32 -1.10
C ALA A 63 -2.68 -3.44 -1.08
N THR A 64 -2.87 -2.64 -2.12
CA THR A 64 -4.05 -1.81 -2.34
C THR A 64 -4.92 -2.34 -3.48
N GLN A 65 -6.23 -2.18 -3.37
CA GLN A 65 -7.18 -2.48 -4.43
C GLN A 65 -7.23 -1.30 -5.40
N SER A 66 -6.59 -1.43 -6.57
CA SER A 66 -6.74 -0.47 -7.66
C SER A 66 -8.00 -0.74 -8.48
N ALA A 67 -8.35 0.25 -9.33
CA ALA A 67 -9.48 0.11 -10.26
C ALA A 67 -9.30 -1.02 -11.28
N LYS A 68 -8.07 -1.50 -11.49
CA LYS A 68 -7.74 -2.57 -12.46
C LYS A 68 -7.44 -3.91 -11.78
N GLY A 69 -7.30 -3.95 -10.46
CA GLY A 69 -6.91 -5.13 -9.72
C GLY A 69 -6.04 -4.82 -8.51
N LEU A 70 -5.23 -5.78 -8.06
CA LEU A 70 -4.38 -5.64 -6.88
C LEU A 70 -3.07 -4.93 -7.23
N GLN A 71 -2.58 -4.06 -6.35
CA GLN A 71 -1.27 -3.44 -6.48
C GLN A 71 -0.51 -3.56 -5.16
N GLU A 72 0.72 -4.04 -5.22
CA GLU A 72 1.62 -4.09 -4.06
C GLU A 72 2.06 -2.69 -3.68
N ILE A 73 2.16 -2.43 -2.38
CA ILE A 73 2.79 -1.25 -1.82
C ILE A 73 3.72 -1.65 -0.68
N PHE A 74 4.85 -0.97 -0.56
CA PHE A 74 5.74 -1.09 0.58
C PHE A 74 5.80 0.24 1.32
N ILE A 75 5.46 0.21 2.60
CA ILE A 75 5.35 1.40 3.44
C ILE A 75 6.61 1.46 4.27
N ARG A 76 7.49 2.42 4.00
CA ARG A 76 8.70 2.64 4.78
C ARG A 76 8.32 3.37 6.06
N THR A 77 8.81 2.87 7.18
CA THR A 77 8.57 3.48 8.49
C THR A 77 9.88 3.81 9.18
N GLU A 78 9.80 4.66 10.20
CA GLU A 78 10.83 4.75 11.22
C GLU A 78 10.95 3.41 11.96
N ALA A 79 12.14 3.11 12.47
CA ALA A 79 12.41 1.87 13.18
C ALA A 79 11.62 1.80 14.49
N GLY A 80 10.92 0.70 14.72
CA GLY A 80 10.11 0.47 15.93
C GLY A 80 8.65 0.95 15.81
N GLN A 81 8.28 1.63 14.73
CA GLN A 81 6.91 2.11 14.49
C GLN A 81 6.05 1.12 13.69
N GLU A 82 6.65 0.04 13.15
CA GLU A 82 6.02 -0.84 12.17
C GLU A 82 4.72 -1.47 12.69
N ALA A 83 4.72 -1.96 13.93
CA ALA A 83 3.57 -2.65 14.51
C ALA A 83 2.40 -1.70 14.78
N ARG A 84 2.69 -0.49 15.29
CA ARG A 84 1.69 0.55 15.51
C ARG A 84 1.05 0.98 14.19
N LEU A 85 1.88 1.32 13.22
CA LEU A 85 1.43 1.77 11.90
C LEU A 85 0.66 0.68 11.17
N ALA A 86 1.07 -0.59 11.26
CA ALA A 86 0.34 -1.70 10.66
C ALA A 86 -1.07 -1.84 11.25
N ALA A 87 -1.23 -1.66 12.57
CA ALA A 87 -2.53 -1.70 13.23
C ALA A 87 -3.41 -0.52 12.77
N GLU A 88 -2.83 0.68 12.71
CA GLU A 88 -3.52 1.91 12.26
C GLU A 88 -3.98 1.79 10.80
N ILE A 89 -3.11 1.35 9.89
CA ILE A 89 -3.42 1.15 8.47
C ILE A 89 -4.51 0.10 8.27
N THR A 90 -4.53 -0.94 9.11
CA THR A 90 -5.57 -1.99 9.03
C THR A 90 -6.96 -1.45 9.35
N GLN A 91 -7.06 -0.34 10.10
CA GLN A 91 -8.33 0.31 10.45
C GLN A 91 -8.77 1.35 9.39
N MET A 92 -7.96 1.66 8.37
CA MET A 92 -8.26 2.68 7.34
C MET A 92 -9.26 2.22 6.26
N ASP A 93 -10.16 1.29 6.58
CA ASP A 93 -11.05 0.65 5.59
C ASP A 93 -12.07 1.60 4.94
#